data_AF-A0A9Q0VMQ1-F1
#
_entry.id   AF-A0A9Q0VMQ1-F1
#
_cell.length_a   1.000
_cell.length_b   1.000
_cell.length_c   1.000
_cell.angle_alpha   90.00
_cell.angle_beta   90.00
_cell.angle_gamma   90.00
#
_symmetry.space_group_name_H-M   'P 1'
#
loop_
_entity.id
_entity.type
_entity.pdbx_description
1 polymer ?
#
loop_
_entity_poly.entity_id
_entity_poly.type
_entity_poly.pdbx_seq_one_letter_code
_entity_poly.pdbx_strand_id
1 'polypeptide(L)'
;MATTTTLQPLLKPITTLDVVGELVGFDKFIPSFSTTEGRDVLIGVNYASGGAGIHDETGKELGGRIGPNRQLQNHKATFSSLIKLLGTRESAANYLNKCLYFVAMGSNDYLNNYFVPGYYKTSRLYTPEQYRDCTIMEQ
;
A
#
# COMPACT_ATOMS: atom_id res chain seq x y z
N MET A 1 -16.08 37.24 -8.20
CA MET A 1 -15.45 36.05 -8.80
C MET A 1 -15.06 35.11 -7.68
N ALA A 2 -15.87 34.08 -7.47
CA ALA A 2 -15.51 32.92 -6.66
C ALA A 2 -16.30 31.75 -7.25
N THR A 3 -15.61 30.84 -7.93
CA THR A 3 -16.17 29.55 -8.31
C THR A 3 -15.13 28.50 -7.99
N THR A 4 -14.98 28.24 -6.69
CA THR A 4 -14.43 27.00 -6.18
C THR A 4 -15.53 25.96 -6.34
N THR A 5 -15.47 25.18 -7.41
CA THR A 5 -16.42 24.07 -7.59
C THR A 5 -16.06 23.00 -6.57
N THR A 6 -16.90 22.93 -5.55
CA THR A 6 -17.04 21.89 -4.54
C THR A 6 -16.89 20.49 -5.16
N LEU A 7 -15.83 19.77 -4.79
CA LEU A 7 -15.87 18.31 -4.75
C LEU A 7 -16.91 17.94 -3.70
N GLN A 8 -18.13 17.57 -4.12
CA GLN A 8 -19.02 16.83 -3.23
C GLN A 8 -18.35 15.48 -2.96
N PRO A 9 -17.93 15.15 -1.73
CA PRO A 9 -17.41 13.83 -1.46
C PRO A 9 -18.62 12.91 -1.34
N LEU A 10 -18.86 12.15 -2.40
CA LEU A 10 -19.44 10.82 -2.25
C LEU A 10 -18.68 10.14 -1.09
N LEU A 11 -19.42 9.56 -0.15
CA LEU A 11 -19.02 9.05 1.18
C LEU A 11 -17.86 8.02 1.17
N LYS A 12 -16.71 8.36 0.59
CA LYS A 12 -15.50 7.56 0.56
C LYS A 12 -14.63 8.00 1.74
N PRO A 13 -14.34 7.11 2.70
CA PRO A 13 -13.37 7.41 3.75
C PRO A 13 -12.05 7.80 3.10
N ILE A 14 -11.52 8.96 3.48
CA ILE A 14 -10.18 9.39 3.07
C ILE A 14 -9.13 8.75 3.98
N THR A 15 -7.97 8.49 3.42
CA THR A 15 -6.81 7.91 4.11
C THR A 15 -5.76 8.99 4.36
N THR A 16 -4.78 8.70 5.22
CA THR A 16 -3.62 9.59 5.41
C THR A 16 -2.91 9.91 4.09
N LEU A 17 -2.86 8.94 3.16
CA LEU A 17 -2.25 9.15 1.84
C LEU A 17 -3.03 10.14 0.98
N ASP A 18 -4.36 10.17 1.10
CA ASP A 18 -5.20 11.13 0.38
C ASP A 18 -4.89 12.57 0.83
N VAL A 19 -4.72 12.77 2.15
CA VAL A 19 -4.32 14.07 2.72
C VAL A 19 -2.90 14.45 2.29
N VAL A 20 -1.95 13.50 2.34
CA VAL A 20 -0.57 13.75 1.86
C VAL A 20 -0.58 14.12 0.38
N GLY A 21 -1.36 13.41 -0.45
CA GLY A 21 -1.52 13.69 -1.88
C GLY A 21 -2.00 15.12 -2.13
N GLU A 22 -3.05 15.55 -1.43
CA GLU A 22 -3.56 16.92 -1.51
C GLU A 22 -2.50 17.96 -1.12
N LEU A 23 -1.77 17.73 -0.02
CA LEU A 23 -0.72 18.63 0.46
C LEU A 23 0.46 18.76 -0.51
N VAL A 24 0.78 17.70 -1.28
CA VAL A 24 1.84 17.73 -2.30
C VAL A 24 1.32 18.10 -3.69
N GLY A 25 0.06 18.53 -3.81
CA GLY A 25 -0.52 19.11 -5.02
C GLY A 25 -1.10 18.10 -6.01
N PHE A 26 -1.43 16.88 -5.57
CA PHE A 26 -2.11 15.91 -6.43
C PHE A 26 -3.59 16.32 -6.56
N ASP A 27 -4.07 16.36 -7.80
CA ASP A 27 -5.44 16.76 -8.15
C ASP A 27 -6.43 15.58 -8.12
N LYS A 28 -5.93 14.35 -7.93
CA LYS A 28 -6.70 13.11 -7.96
C LYS A 28 -6.29 12.16 -6.86
N PHE A 29 -7.26 11.44 -6.31
CA PHE A 29 -7.00 10.31 -5.42
C PHE A 29 -6.36 9.15 -6.17
N ILE A 30 -5.45 8.47 -5.49
CA ILE A 30 -4.75 7.31 -6.06
C ILE A 30 -5.69 6.09 -6.03
N PRO A 31 -6.00 5.47 -7.20
CA PRO A 31 -6.89 4.32 -7.26
C PRO A 31 -6.24 3.07 -6.62
N SER A 32 -7.05 2.14 -6.11
CA SER A 32 -6.53 0.85 -5.67
C SER A 32 -6.13 -0.01 -6.86
N PHE A 33 -5.10 -0.83 -6.71
CA PHE A 33 -4.63 -1.76 -7.74
C PHE A 33 -5.75 -2.63 -8.32
N SER A 34 -6.75 -3.02 -7.52
CA SER A 34 -7.88 -3.84 -7.97
C SER A 34 -8.83 -3.12 -8.94
N THR A 35 -8.75 -1.80 -9.03
CA THR A 35 -9.60 -0.95 -9.89
C THR A 35 -8.79 -0.14 -10.91
N THR A 36 -7.46 -0.22 -10.88
CA THR A 36 -6.60 0.50 -11.82
C THR A 36 -6.51 -0.28 -13.14
N GLU A 37 -6.88 0.36 -14.24
CA GLU A 37 -6.79 -0.22 -15.59
C GLU A 37 -6.13 0.73 -16.59
N GLY A 38 -5.53 0.15 -17.64
CA GLY A 38 -5.02 0.91 -18.78
C GLY A 38 -4.11 2.07 -18.38
N ARG A 39 -4.48 3.30 -18.78
CA ARG A 39 -3.69 4.52 -18.54
C ARG A 39 -3.85 5.08 -17.13
N ASP A 40 -4.78 4.58 -16.31
CA ASP A 40 -4.96 5.07 -14.93
C ASP A 40 -3.74 4.78 -14.05
N VAL A 41 -2.93 3.79 -14.45
CA VAL A 41 -1.62 3.50 -13.82
C VAL A 41 -0.68 4.70 -13.83
N LEU A 42 -0.86 5.65 -14.76
CA LEU A 42 -0.07 6.87 -14.84
C LEU A 42 -0.46 7.88 -13.74
N ILE A 43 -1.67 7.82 -13.20
CA ILE A 43 -2.10 8.66 -12.06
C ILE A 43 -1.38 8.20 -10.78
N GLY A 44 -1.16 6.91 -10.66
CA GLY A 44 -0.57 6.25 -9.49
C GLY A 44 -1.38 5.01 -9.12
N VAL A 45 -0.87 4.21 -8.19
CA VAL A 45 -1.52 2.95 -7.77
C VAL A 45 -1.34 2.72 -6.28
N ASN A 46 -2.45 2.42 -5.60
CA ASN A 46 -2.46 2.06 -4.18
C ASN A 46 -2.53 0.53 -4.03
N TYR A 47 -1.49 -0.06 -3.45
CA TYR A 47 -1.38 -1.50 -3.20
C TYR A 47 -1.76 -1.89 -1.77
N ALA A 48 -2.03 -0.91 -0.89
CA ALA A 48 -2.28 -1.16 0.52
C ALA A 48 -3.53 -2.03 0.72
N SER A 49 -3.48 -2.86 1.75
CA SER A 49 -4.57 -3.75 2.12
C SER A 49 -4.78 -3.74 3.62
N GLY A 50 -6.03 -3.56 4.04
CA GLY A 50 -6.40 -3.61 5.45
C GLY A 50 -5.97 -4.93 6.09
N GLY A 51 -5.41 -4.86 7.30
CA GLY A 51 -4.93 -6.03 8.05
C GLY A 51 -3.57 -6.58 7.62
N ALA A 52 -2.98 -6.09 6.52
CA ALA A 52 -1.63 -6.50 6.13
C ALA A 52 -0.56 -5.90 7.06
N GLY A 53 0.47 -6.69 7.36
CA GLY A 53 1.66 -6.26 8.08
C GLY A 53 2.92 -6.35 7.23
N ILE A 54 4.07 -6.32 7.89
CA ILE A 54 5.41 -6.60 7.33
C ILE A 54 5.56 -8.10 7.12
N HIS A 55 5.06 -8.92 8.04
CA HIS A 55 5.09 -10.37 7.91
C HIS A 55 3.97 -10.85 6.98
N ASP A 56 4.29 -11.79 6.10
CA ASP A 56 3.35 -12.24 5.08
C ASP A 56 2.18 -13.05 5.66
N GLU A 57 2.24 -13.49 6.92
CA GLU A 57 1.17 -14.13 7.69
C GLU A 57 0.32 -13.19 8.55
N THR A 58 0.78 -11.98 8.88
CA THR A 58 0.02 -11.03 9.71
C THR A 58 -1.39 -10.76 9.17
N GLY A 59 -2.43 -10.94 10.00
CA GLY A 59 -3.81 -10.68 9.64
C GLY A 59 -4.49 -11.72 8.73
N LYS A 60 -3.93 -12.93 8.55
CA LYS A 60 -4.56 -14.02 7.76
C LYS A 60 -5.96 -14.39 8.26
N GLU A 61 -6.16 -14.33 9.57
CA GLU A 61 -7.43 -14.61 10.25
C GLU A 61 -8.56 -13.67 9.84
N LEU A 62 -8.23 -12.48 9.32
CA LEU A 62 -9.20 -11.49 8.82
C LEU A 62 -9.71 -11.83 7.39
N GLY A 63 -9.18 -12.87 6.76
CA GLY A 63 -9.62 -13.33 5.44
C GLY A 63 -8.88 -12.67 4.28
N GLY A 64 -9.62 -11.97 3.41
CA GLY A 64 -9.22 -11.59 2.04
C GLY A 64 -8.12 -10.52 1.88
N ARG A 65 -7.19 -10.41 2.83
CA ARG A 65 -6.11 -9.41 2.77
C ARG A 65 -5.03 -9.74 1.73
N ILE A 66 -4.38 -8.71 1.23
CA ILE A 66 -3.22 -8.81 0.32
C ILE A 66 -1.95 -8.58 1.14
N GLY A 67 -1.20 -9.65 1.40
CA GLY A 67 0.09 -9.59 2.12
C GLY A 67 1.17 -8.81 1.37
N PRO A 68 2.21 -8.34 2.08
CA PRO A 68 3.27 -7.48 1.54
C PRO A 68 3.95 -8.08 0.30
N ASN A 69 4.21 -9.40 0.26
CA ASN A 69 4.80 -10.02 -0.93
C ASN A 69 3.88 -9.91 -2.16
N ARG A 70 2.57 -10.03 -1.96
CA ARG A 70 1.60 -9.86 -3.05
C ARG A 70 1.43 -8.40 -3.44
N GLN A 71 1.56 -7.45 -2.51
CA GLN A 71 1.62 -6.02 -2.83
C GLN A 71 2.84 -5.69 -3.71
N LEU A 72 4.01 -6.27 -3.41
CA LEU A 72 5.21 -6.15 -4.27
C LEU A 72 5.00 -6.79 -5.65
N GLN A 73 4.32 -7.94 -5.72
CA GLN A 73 3.97 -8.55 -7.01
C GLN A 73 3.02 -7.66 -7.83
N ASN A 74 2.03 -7.05 -7.19
CA ASN A 74 1.14 -6.08 -7.84
C ASN A 74 1.92 -4.85 -8.36
N HIS A 75 2.93 -4.38 -7.62
CA HIS A 75 3.82 -3.33 -8.09
C HIS A 75 4.66 -3.77 -9.31
N LYS A 76 5.19 -5.00 -9.32
CA LYS A 76 5.88 -5.58 -10.49
C LYS A 76 4.96 -5.66 -11.73
N ALA A 77 3.68 -6.00 -11.52
CA ALA A 77 2.68 -6.00 -12.59
C ALA A 77 2.40 -4.58 -13.12
N THR A 78 2.34 -3.59 -12.22
CA THR A 78 2.24 -2.17 -12.58
C THR A 78 3.43 -1.72 -13.42
N PHE A 79 4.65 -2.06 -13.02
CA PHE A 79 5.84 -1.74 -13.80
C PHE A 79 5.80 -2.36 -15.20
N SER A 80 5.35 -3.61 -15.31
CA SER A 80 5.16 -4.27 -16.61
C SER A 80 4.11 -3.57 -17.48
N SER A 81 3.06 -3.01 -16.87
CA SER A 81 2.04 -2.22 -17.57
C SER A 81 2.61 -0.88 -18.04
N LEU A 82 3.44 -0.22 -17.23
CA LEU A 82 4.15 1.00 -17.61
C LEU A 82 5.10 0.77 -18.80
N ILE A 83 5.83 -0.36 -18.84
CA ILE A 83 6.68 -0.70 -20.00
C ILE A 83 5.85 -0.78 -21.27
N LYS A 84 4.68 -1.45 -21.23
CA LYS A 84 3.79 -1.55 -22.38
C LYS A 84 3.25 -0.19 -22.84
N LEU A 85 2.95 0.70 -21.90
CA LEU A 85 2.38 2.02 -22.19
C LEU A 85 3.42 3.05 -22.65
N LEU A 86 4.62 3.01 -22.07
CA LEU A 86 5.69 3.98 -22.30
C LEU A 86 6.74 3.49 -23.31
N GLY A 87 6.57 2.26 -23.82
CA GLY A 87 7.33 1.67 -24.92
C GLY A 87 8.62 0.98 -24.51
N THR A 88 9.34 1.46 -23.50
CA THR A 88 10.62 0.88 -23.07
C THR A 88 10.74 0.74 -21.56
N ARG A 89 11.65 -0.14 -21.12
CA ARG A 89 11.98 -0.33 -19.71
C ARG A 89 12.60 0.92 -19.11
N GLU A 90 13.44 1.61 -19.87
CA GLU A 90 14.12 2.84 -19.48
C GLU A 90 13.11 3.96 -19.27
N SER A 91 12.14 4.13 -20.18
CA SER A 91 11.07 5.11 -20.03
C SER A 91 10.20 4.84 -18.80
N ALA A 92 9.85 3.57 -18.55
CA ALA A 92 9.11 3.18 -17.36
C ALA A 92 9.90 3.41 -16.06
N ALA A 93 11.20 3.10 -16.04
CA ALA A 93 12.06 3.35 -14.88
C ALA A 93 12.23 4.86 -14.63
N ASN A 94 12.45 5.64 -15.68
CA ASN A 94 12.53 7.10 -15.60
C ASN A 94 11.21 7.74 -15.13
N TYR A 95 10.08 7.12 -15.47
CA TYR A 95 8.77 7.53 -14.94
C TYR A 95 8.68 7.26 -13.44
N LEU A 96 8.98 6.04 -13.00
CA LEU A 96 8.94 5.66 -11.58
C LEU A 96 9.91 6.47 -10.71
N ASN A 97 11.06 6.90 -11.24
CA ASN A 97 12.02 7.75 -10.53
C ASN A 97 11.48 9.14 -10.16
N LYS A 98 10.35 9.56 -10.76
CA LYS A 98 9.67 10.82 -10.43
C LYS A 98 8.49 10.62 -9.48
N CYS A 99 8.13 9.38 -9.18
CA CYS A 99 6.99 9.06 -8.31
C CYS A 99 7.38 9.20 -6.83
N LEU A 100 6.38 9.60 -6.03
CA LEU A 100 6.45 9.49 -4.58
C LEU A 100 6.03 8.08 -4.14
N TYR A 101 6.82 7.43 -3.30
CA TYR A 101 6.47 6.17 -2.66
C TYR A 101 6.12 6.41 -1.20
N PHE A 102 4.94 5.96 -0.79
CA PHE A 102 4.49 6.01 0.59
C PHE A 102 4.22 4.59 1.09
N VAL A 103 4.91 4.19 2.16
CA VAL A 103 4.80 2.85 2.75
C VAL A 103 4.52 3.01 4.25
N ALA A 104 3.42 2.44 4.71
CA ALA A 104 3.03 2.43 6.11
C ALA A 104 2.54 1.02 6.48
N MET A 105 3.30 0.33 7.33
CA MET A 105 3.07 -1.05 7.77
C MET A 105 3.70 -1.27 9.16
N GLY A 106 3.45 -2.42 9.79
CA GLY A 106 4.01 -2.75 11.11
C GLY A 106 2.98 -2.80 12.25
N SER A 107 1.97 -1.94 12.23
CA SER A 107 0.97 -1.89 13.32
C SER A 107 0.13 -3.18 13.41
N ASN A 108 -0.22 -3.75 12.26
CA ASN A 108 -0.96 -5.01 12.20
C ASN A 108 -0.13 -6.20 12.67
N ASP A 109 1.20 -6.15 12.59
CA ASP A 109 2.07 -7.24 13.08
C ASP A 109 1.93 -7.39 14.60
N TYR A 110 1.57 -6.32 15.30
CA TYR A 110 1.19 -6.41 16.71
C TYR A 110 -0.28 -6.74 16.90
N LEU A 111 -1.17 -5.97 16.28
CA LEU A 111 -2.62 -6.05 16.52
C LEU A 111 -3.27 -7.33 15.98
N ASN A 112 -2.80 -7.82 14.84
CA ASN A 112 -3.36 -8.93 14.07
C ASN A 112 -2.34 -10.07 13.88
N ASN A 113 -1.34 -10.14 14.77
CA ASN A 113 -0.40 -11.27 14.86
C ASN A 113 0.11 -11.45 16.30
N TYR A 114 1.06 -10.63 16.79
CA TYR A 114 1.71 -10.81 18.09
C TYR A 114 0.72 -10.91 19.27
N PHE A 115 -0.23 -9.98 19.37
CA PHE A 115 -1.25 -9.95 20.43
C PHE A 115 -2.48 -10.81 20.14
N VAL A 116 -2.40 -11.72 19.17
CA VAL A 116 -3.49 -12.64 18.81
C VAL A 116 -3.07 -14.10 19.04
N PRO A 117 -2.84 -14.51 20.31
CA PRO A 117 -2.27 -15.81 20.65
C PRO A 117 -3.20 -17.01 20.38
N GLY A 118 -4.45 -16.76 20.00
CA GLY A 118 -5.41 -17.79 19.56
C GLY A 118 -5.17 -18.26 18.12
N TYR A 119 -4.56 -17.41 17.29
CA TYR A 119 -4.26 -17.71 15.88
C TYR A 119 -2.76 -17.81 15.61
N TYR A 120 -1.94 -17.06 16.34
CA TYR A 120 -0.49 -17.00 16.15
C TYR A 120 0.28 -17.45 17.38
N LYS A 121 1.47 -18.01 17.17
CA LYS A 121 2.37 -18.42 18.25
C LYS A 121 3.42 -17.35 18.59
N THR A 122 3.45 -16.24 17.86
CA THR A 122 4.50 -15.21 17.90
C THR A 122 4.76 -14.68 19.31
N SER A 123 3.74 -14.32 20.09
CA SER A 123 3.92 -13.91 21.50
C SER A 123 4.36 -15.02 22.45
N ARG A 124 4.27 -16.29 22.06
CA ARG A 124 4.80 -17.43 22.84
C ARG A 124 6.25 -17.76 22.45
N LEU A 125 6.68 -17.34 21.26
CA LEU A 125 7.99 -17.64 20.70
C LEU A 125 8.99 -16.49 20.91
N TYR A 126 8.50 -15.25 20.98
CA TYR A 126 9.33 -14.05 21.02
C TYR A 126 8.88 -13.10 22.14
N THR A 127 9.84 -12.48 22.83
CA THR A 127 9.56 -11.27 23.61
C THR A 127 9.19 -10.11 22.67
N PRO A 128 8.58 -9.03 23.15
CA PRO A 128 8.26 -7.88 22.31
C PRO A 128 9.49 -7.30 21.60
N GLU A 129 10.64 -7.25 22.28
CA GLU A 129 11.90 -6.78 21.71
C GLU A 129 12.41 -7.69 20.61
N GLN A 130 12.36 -9.01 20.82
CA GLN A 130 12.75 -9.99 19.81
C GLN A 130 11.84 -9.91 18.58
N TYR A 131 10.54 -9.74 18.78
CA TYR A 131 9.58 -9.63 17.69
C TYR A 131 9.76 -8.33 16.88
N ARG A 132 10.03 -7.21 17.56
CA ARG A 132 10.44 -5.95 16.92
C ARG A 132 11.68 -6.16 16.06
N ASP A 133 12.72 -6.81 16.59
CA ASP A 133 13.98 -6.98 15.89
C ASP A 133 13.81 -7.90 14.66
N CYS A 134 13.04 -8.99 14.78
CA CYS A 134 12.65 -9.81 13.62
C CYS A 134 11.93 -8.99 12.54
N THR A 135 11.05 -8.08 12.95
CA THR A 135 10.25 -7.25 12.03
C THR A 135 11.08 -6.18 11.31
N ILE A 136 12.12 -5.65 11.97
CA ILE A 136 13.06 -4.69 11.34
C ILE A 136 13.96 -5.40 10.34
N MET A 137 14.37 -6.64 10.61
CA MET A 137 15.26 -7.41 9.72
C MET A 137 14.58 -7.91 8.43
N GLU A 138 13.25 -7.84 8.34
CA GLU A 138 12.49 -8.24 7.15
C GLU A 138 12.23 -7.10 6.14
N GLN A 139 12.61 -5.85 6.47
CA GLN A 139 12.54 -4.71 5.55
C GLN A 139 13.79 -4.55 4.69
#